data_AF-A0A7C5FPW2-F1
#
_entry.id   AF-A0A7C5FPW2-F1
#
_cell.length_a   1.000
_cell.length_b   1.000
_cell.length_c   1.000
_cell.angle_alpha   90.00
_cell.angle_beta   90.00
_cell.angle_gamma   90.00
#
_symmetry.space_group_name_H-M   'P 1'
#
loop_
_entity.id
_entity.type
_entity.pdbx_description
1 polymer ?
#
loop_
_entity_poly.entity_id
_entity_poly.type
_entity_poly.pdbx_seq_one_letter_code
_entity_poly.pdbx_strand_id
1 'polypeptide(L)' 'MKDSRNYWTAKKMSNQSLELIYLGFLLPGLFSLTLVAEGIYKISKHEEGFFTFALGILFLIGLGLAYLFLFNQ' A
#
# COMPACT_ATOMS: atom_id res chain seq x y z
N MET A 1 12.47 -15.34 37.08
CA MET A 1 12.06 -16.20 35.95
C MET A 1 11.16 -15.36 35.05
N LYS A 2 11.62 -14.95 33.86
CA LYS A 2 10.91 -14.02 32.97
C LYS A 2 9.89 -14.81 32.15
N ASP A 3 8.60 -14.49 32.25
CA ASP A 3 7.50 -15.28 31.66
C ASP A 3 7.62 -15.35 30.13
N SER A 4 7.90 -16.55 29.59
CA SER A 4 8.11 -16.78 28.16
C SER A 4 6.84 -16.57 27.33
N ARG A 5 5.65 -16.65 27.93
CA ARG A 5 4.37 -16.48 27.21
C ARG A 5 4.20 -15.07 26.67
N ASN A 6 4.70 -14.07 27.39
CA ASN A 6 4.64 -12.66 26.99
C ASN A 6 5.51 -12.34 25.76
N TYR A 7 6.57 -13.12 25.53
CA TYR A 7 7.45 -12.95 24.37
C TYR A 7 6.79 -13.43 23.07
N TRP A 8 6.08 -14.56 23.11
CA TRP A 8 5.39 -15.10 21.94
C TRP A 8 4.19 -14.25 21.54
N THR A 9 3.43 -13.73 22.50
CA THR A 9 2.29 -12.85 22.23
C THR A 9 2.74 -11.51 21.63
N ALA A 10 3.77 -10.88 22.19
CA ALA A 10 4.33 -9.64 21.65
C ALA A 10 4.89 -9.82 20.22
N LYS A 11 5.62 -10.91 19.97
CA LYS A 11 6.17 -11.23 18.63
C LYS A 11 5.07 -11.55 17.61
N LYS A 12 4.00 -12.23 18.03
CA LYS A 12 2.86 -12.51 17.15
C LYS A 12 2.12 -11.22 16.78
N MET A 13 1.90 -10.35 17.76
CA MET A 13 1.23 -9.06 17.56
C MET A 13 2.05 -8.14 16.65
N SER A 14 3.38 -8.09 16.80
CA SER A 14 4.25 -7.29 15.90
C SER A 14 4.22 -7.80 14.45
N ASN A 15 4.21 -9.12 14.26
CA ASN A 15 4.15 -9.71 12.91
C ASN A 15 2.82 -9.42 12.21
N GLN A 16 1.70 -9.45 12.95
CA GLN A 16 0.39 -9.11 12.39
C GLN A 16 0.30 -7.64 11.94
N SER A 17 0.90 -6.72 12.69
CA SER A 17 0.98 -5.31 12.28
C SER A 17 1.83 -5.11 11.02
N LEU A 18 2.96 -5.79 10.93
CA LEU A 18 3.81 -5.79 9.73
C LEU A 18 3.09 -6.35 8.51
N GLU A 19 2.35 -7.45 8.69
CA GLU A 19 1.58 -8.09 7.63
C GLU A 19 0.44 -7.17 7.13
N LEU A 20 -0.24 -6.47 8.04
CA LEU A 20 -1.24 -5.45 7.69
C LEU A 20 -0.65 -4.29 6.88
N ILE A 21 0.51 -3.77 7.27
CA ILE A 21 1.17 -2.70 6.52
C ILE A 21 1.60 -3.21 5.13
N TYR A 22 2.17 -4.42 5.07
CA TYR A 22 2.67 -4.98 3.83
C TYR A 22 1.54 -5.27 2.84
N LEU A 23 0.51 -6.01 3.26
CA LEU A 23 -0.61 -6.40 2.39
C LEU A 23 -1.59 -5.24 2.15
N GLY A 24 -1.79 -4.38 3.14
CA GLY A 24 -2.75 -3.28 3.07
C GLY A 24 -2.23 -2.03 2.37
N PHE A 25 -0.92 -1.75 2.45
CA PHE A 25 -0.35 -0.51 1.92
C PHE A 25 0.80 -0.72 0.95
N LEU A 26 1.78 -1.56 1.30
CA LEU A 26 2.99 -1.69 0.48
C LEU A 26 2.68 -2.33 -0.88
N LEU A 27 2.04 -3.49 -0.88
CA LEU A 27 1.70 -4.21 -2.11
C LEU A 27 0.73 -3.41 -2.99
N PRO A 28 -0.38 -2.85 -2.47
CA PRO A 28 -1.29 -2.05 -3.28
C PRO A 28 -0.65 -0.72 -3.74
N GLY A 29 0.23 -0.14 -2.94
CA GLY A 29 0.99 1.07 -3.30
C GLY A 29 1.94 0.82 -4.47
N LEU A 30 2.69 -0.29 -4.43
CA LEU A 30 3.56 -0.69 -5.55
C LEU A 30 2.74 -0.97 -6.82
N PHE A 31 1.62 -1.68 -6.71
CA PHE A 31 0.71 -1.91 -7.83
C PHE A 31 0.22 -0.58 -8.44
N SER A 32 -0.19 0.36 -7.60
CA SER A 32 -0.67 1.67 -8.06
C SER A 32 0.43 2.48 -8.75
N LEU A 33 1.65 2.44 -8.23
CA LEU A 33 2.81 3.05 -8.87
C LEU A 33 3.09 2.45 -10.25
N THR A 34 2.93 1.13 -10.41
CA THR A 34 3.09 0.50 -11.73
C THR A 34 2.02 0.96 -12.72
N LEU A 35 0.76 1.12 -12.30
CA LEU A 35 -0.30 1.67 -13.15
C LEU A 35 -0.02 3.12 -13.56
N VAL A 36 0.46 3.95 -12.63
CA VAL A 36 0.86 5.33 -12.94
C VAL A 36 2.00 5.34 -13.96
N ALA A 37 3.04 4.52 -13.76
CA ALA A 37 4.18 4.44 -14.67
C ALA A 37 3.76 3.93 -16.06
N GLU A 38 2.94 2.89 -16.13
CA GLU A 38 2.42 2.34 -17.38
C GLU A 38 1.52 3.36 -18.10
N GLY A 39 0.65 4.05 -17.36
CA GLY A 39 -0.19 5.11 -17.89
C GLY A 39 0.62 6.25 -18.49
N ILE A 40 1.64 6.74 -17.78
CA ILE A 40 2.58 7.76 -18.29
C ILE A 40 3.31 7.24 -19.54
N TYR A 41 3.80 6.01 -19.51
CA TYR A 41 4.51 5.39 -20.64
C TYR A 41 3.62 5.34 -21.90
N LYS A 42 2.37 4.88 -21.77
CA LYS A 42 1.39 4.82 -22.87
C LYS A 42 1.02 6.21 -23.39
N ILE A 43 0.77 7.17 -22.50
CA ILE A 43 0.49 8.58 -22.88
C ILE A 43 1.67 9.16 -23.67
N SER A 44 2.91 8.90 -23.23
CA SER A 44 4.12 9.34 -23.92
C SER A 44 4.30 8.69 -25.29
N LYS A 45 3.68 7.54 -25.53
CA LYS A 45 3.67 6.83 -26.83
C LYS A 45 2.47 7.17 -27.70
N HIS A 46 1.65 8.14 -27.29
CA HIS A 46 0.36 8.47 -27.94
C HIS A 46 -0.62 7.28 -28.00
N GLU A 47 -0.51 6.35 -27.06
CA GLU A 47 -1.47 5.26 -26.84
C GLU A 47 -2.51 5.67 -25.77
N GLU A 48 -3.59 4.89 -25.67
CA GLU A 48 -4.61 5.06 -24.65
C GLU A 48 -4.08 4.68 -23.25
N GLY A 49 -3.34 5.61 -22.62
CA GLY A 49 -2.79 5.46 -21.26
C GLY A 49 -3.53 6.24 -20.18
N PHE A 50 -4.45 7.13 -20.56
CA PHE A 50 -5.13 8.04 -19.63
C PHE A 50 -5.94 7.28 -18.56
N PHE A 51 -6.67 6.23 -18.96
CA PHE A 51 -7.45 5.43 -18.02
C PHE A 51 -6.54 4.72 -16.99
N THR A 52 -5.46 4.08 -17.46
CA THR A 52 -4.49 3.40 -16.58
C THR A 52 -3.83 4.38 -15.62
N PHE A 53 -3.43 5.55 -16.11
CA PHE A 53 -2.86 6.61 -15.27
C PHE A 53 -3.86 7.11 -14.22
N ALA A 54 -5.08 7.48 -14.64
CA ALA A 54 -6.11 8.00 -13.75
C ALA A 54 -6.48 6.99 -12.67
N LEU A 55 -6.58 5.70 -13.02
CA LEU A 55 -6.83 4.62 -12.05
C LEU A 55 -5.69 4.49 -11.04
N GLY A 56 -4.43 4.54 -11.49
CA GLY A 56 -3.27 4.50 -10.61
C GLY A 56 -3.24 5.68 -9.63
N ILE A 57 -3.51 6.90 -10.12
CA ILE A 57 -3.60 8.10 -9.27
C ILE A 57 -4.75 7.99 -8.26
N LEU A 58 -5.93 7.56 -8.70
CA LEU A 58 -7.09 7.36 -7.83
C LEU A 58 -6.78 6.38 -6.70
N PHE A 59 -6.09 5.28 -7.03
CA PHE A 59 -5.73 4.25 -6.05
C PHE A 59 -4.67 4.75 -5.05
N LEU A 60 -3.68 5.53 -5.50
CA LEU A 60 -2.71 6.19 -4.62
C LEU A 60 -3.37 7.19 -3.67
N ILE A 61 -4.32 8.00 -4.15
CA ILE A 61 -5.09 8.91 -3.31
C ILE A 61 -5.87 8.12 -2.26
N GLY A 62 -6.57 7.06 -2.67
CA GLY A 62 -7.31 6.18 -1.76
C GLY A 62 -6.42 5.58 -0.66
N LEU A 63 -5.25 5.07 -1.02
CA LEU A 63 -4.24 4.57 -0.07
C LEU A 63 -3.73 5.65 0.88
N GLY A 64 -3.46 6.85 0.36
CA GLY A 64 -3.01 7.99 1.18
C GLY A 64 -4.08 8.40 2.20
N LEU A 65 -5.35 8.49 1.78
CA LEU A 65 -6.47 8.78 2.67
C LEU A 65 -6.67 7.68 3.71
N ALA A 66 -6.59 6.40 3.31
CA ALA A 66 -6.68 5.28 4.23
C ALA A 66 -5.56 5.33 5.29
N TYR A 67 -4.33 5.65 4.88
CA TYR A 67 -3.19 5.79 5.79
C TYR A 67 -3.43 6.93 6.79
N LEU A 68 -3.85 8.10 6.32
CA LEU A 68 -4.15 9.23 7.19
C LEU A 68 -5.27 8.90 8.19
N PHE A 69 -6.34 8.23 7.74
CA PHE A 69 -7.44 7.85 8.62
C PHE A 69 -7.03 6.80 9.67
N LEU A 70 -6.17 5.85 9.30
CA LEU A 70 -5.77 4.75 10.19
C LEU A 70 -4.67 5.14 11.21
N PHE A 71 -3.75 6.02 10.82
CA PHE A 71 -2.54 6.32 11.60
C PHE A 71 -2.45 7.75 12.14
N ASN A 72 -3.30 8.67 11.68
CA ASN A 72 -3.32 10.07 12.14
C ASN A 72 -4.56 10.38 13.01
N GLN A 73 -5.05 9.37 13.76
CA GLN A 73 -5.99 9.53 14.87
C GLN A 73 -5.27 9.93 16.16
#